data_AF-A0A178HF46-F1
#
_entry.id   AF-A0A178HF46-F1
#
_cell.length_a   1.000
_cell.length_b   1.000
_cell.length_c   1.000
_cell.angle_alpha   90.00
_cell.angle_beta   90.00
_cell.angle_gamma   90.00
#
_symmetry.space_group_name_H-M   'P 1'
#
loop_
_entity.id
_entity.type
_entity.pdbx_description
1 polymer ?
#
loop_
_entity_poly.entity_id
_entity_poly.type
_entity_poly.pdbx_seq_one_letter_code
_entity_poly.pdbx_strand_id
1 'polypeptide(L)'
;MKENKWEFSQLISGILWILAGLAFILWQGQALLGLNSLVAWVIGLQGIFRILAQVIFDKNDGGAKNRIFQLFVALGQVVVAFIMLSFPISSTYFLMRVIGIYQLLMGLVSFVSYCLMRLDHVPGRFKRLLFALVHLIFALASLFLPIQDHNVLFWLGLYLVFIGVTYISDARTSLPSRSQDQKIKRRFRFPVPIVFNLLEPNRLANKLNHFIRQEVEDELAFGTAYHDYMEENETGAVDSLQVLVQTSNAHLDLIGHLNIAYHGTVYSYGNHDVDSGHLFRAIGDGVLCKIDHQKSIEFELANGITIFEYDIELNQQQKEALEAKLAEIDDLLIPWAPETESQWDSFGGRLKRATNCEMFKFKSGQYKTYYVFGSNCVLFCDEIIGAIGLDQFLMVGVMTPGTYFDYFNKQYEKGSTRVINRRIYSTDLLKFTELDKLKDR
;
A
#
# COMPACT_ATOMS: atom_id res chain seq x y z
N MET A 1 -0.81 26.41 -3.68
CA MET A 1 -1.04 26.49 -2.21
C MET A 1 -1.22 25.13 -1.50
N LYS A 2 -1.34 24.00 -2.23
CA LYS A 2 -1.43 22.63 -1.64
C LYS A 2 -0.06 21.96 -1.37
N GLU A 3 1.00 22.32 -2.10
CA GLU A 3 2.36 21.73 -1.93
C GLU A 3 2.93 21.96 -0.52
N ASN A 4 2.78 23.16 0.03
CA ASN A 4 3.23 23.48 1.38
C ASN A 4 2.60 22.61 2.48
N LYS A 5 1.40 22.02 2.26
CA LYS A 5 0.72 21.23 3.32
C LYS A 5 1.39 19.89 3.58
N TRP A 6 1.91 19.23 2.54
CA TRP A 6 2.57 17.93 2.67
C TRP A 6 3.93 18.06 3.33
N GLU A 7 4.72 19.04 2.91
CA GLU A 7 6.04 19.34 3.48
C GLU A 7 5.93 19.77 4.94
N PHE A 8 4.95 20.64 5.23
CA PHE A 8 4.63 21.04 6.59
C PHE A 8 4.17 19.85 7.44
N SER A 9 3.40 18.92 6.86
CA SER A 9 2.99 17.69 7.54
C SER A 9 4.16 16.74 7.83
N GLN A 10 5.12 16.59 6.91
CA GLN A 10 6.33 15.78 7.14
C GLN A 10 7.24 16.42 8.18
N LEU A 11 7.40 17.75 8.16
CA LEU A 11 8.15 18.49 9.15
C LEU A 11 7.52 18.34 10.55
N ILE A 12 6.20 18.53 10.66
CA ILE A 12 5.46 18.32 11.92
C ILE A 12 5.62 16.89 12.39
N SER A 13 5.43 15.91 11.50
CA SER A 13 5.57 14.49 11.85
C SER A 13 6.97 14.17 12.37
N GLY A 14 8.01 14.68 11.69
CA GLY A 14 9.39 14.51 12.12
C GLY A 14 9.68 15.13 13.49
N ILE A 15 9.16 16.34 13.75
CA ILE A 15 9.25 16.99 15.06
C ILE A 15 8.52 16.16 16.12
N LEU A 16 7.31 15.69 15.85
CA LEU A 16 6.53 14.87 16.78
C LEU A 16 7.26 13.56 17.12
N TRP A 17 7.90 12.91 16.13
CA TRP A 17 8.71 11.71 16.36
C TRP A 17 9.93 11.98 17.23
N ILE A 18 10.63 13.09 17.01
CA ILE A 18 11.76 13.49 17.87
C ILE A 18 11.27 13.76 19.29
N LEU A 19 10.18 14.50 19.46
CA LEU A 19 9.62 14.81 20.78
C LEU A 19 9.17 13.54 21.51
N ALA A 20 8.49 12.63 20.82
CA ALA A 20 8.11 11.33 21.37
C ALA A 20 9.35 10.52 21.76
N GLY A 21 10.38 10.47 20.91
CA GLY A 21 11.62 9.78 21.20
C GLY A 21 12.36 10.36 22.42
N LEU A 22 12.45 11.69 22.52
CA LEU A 22 13.02 12.37 23.68
C LEU A 22 12.20 12.10 24.95
N ALA A 23 10.86 12.06 24.86
CA ALA A 23 10.01 11.69 25.98
C ALA A 23 10.32 10.28 26.49
N PHE A 24 10.49 9.31 25.60
CA PHE A 24 10.89 7.95 25.99
C PHE A 24 12.31 7.87 26.57
N ILE A 25 13.25 8.68 26.08
CA ILE A 25 14.62 8.75 26.63
C ILE A 25 14.62 9.35 28.05
N LEU A 26 13.91 10.47 28.25
CA LEU A 26 13.98 11.28 29.46
C LEU A 26 13.00 10.81 30.56
N TRP A 27 11.78 10.43 30.17
CA TRP A 27 10.68 10.11 31.09
C TRP A 27 10.26 8.65 31.06
N GLN A 28 10.73 7.85 30.09
CA GLN A 28 10.66 6.39 30.07
C GLN A 28 9.28 5.83 30.44
N GLY A 29 9.14 5.17 31.61
CA GLY A 29 7.87 4.58 32.04
C GLY A 29 6.74 5.60 32.17
N GLN A 30 7.03 6.85 32.55
CA GLN A 30 6.04 7.94 32.57
C GLN A 30 5.63 8.37 31.17
N ALA A 31 6.56 8.39 30.20
CA ALA A 31 6.22 8.65 28.81
C ALA A 31 5.31 7.56 28.23
N LEU A 32 5.56 6.30 28.59
CA LEU A 32 4.72 5.18 28.17
C LEU A 32 3.31 5.23 28.80
N LEU A 33 3.21 5.57 30.08
CA LEU A 33 1.93 5.80 30.75
C LEU A 33 1.17 6.97 30.10
N GLY A 34 1.88 8.06 29.79
CA GLY A 34 1.34 9.22 29.07
C GLY A 34 0.84 8.85 27.67
N LEU A 35 1.59 8.02 26.93
CA LEU A 35 1.16 7.49 25.64
C LEU A 35 -0.12 6.65 25.81
N ASN A 36 -0.18 5.74 26.78
CA ASN A 36 -1.37 4.94 27.04
C ASN A 36 -2.59 5.83 27.35
N SER A 37 -2.43 6.86 28.17
CA SER A 37 -3.49 7.84 28.44
C SER A 37 -3.92 8.60 27.19
N LEU A 38 -2.97 9.02 26.34
CA LEU A 38 -3.27 9.67 25.07
C LEU A 38 -4.09 8.76 24.15
N VAL A 39 -3.67 7.50 24.00
CA VAL A 39 -4.41 6.49 23.20
C VAL A 39 -5.83 6.31 23.75
N ALA A 40 -5.97 6.20 25.07
CA ALA A 40 -7.27 6.05 25.71
C ALA A 40 -8.18 7.26 25.44
N TRP A 41 -7.67 8.48 25.55
CA TRP A 41 -8.43 9.70 25.21
C TRP A 41 -8.84 9.75 23.75
N VAL A 42 -7.95 9.41 22.82
CA VAL A 42 -8.27 9.40 21.39
C VAL A 42 -9.38 8.39 21.08
N ILE A 43 -9.27 7.15 21.58
CA ILE A 43 -10.29 6.11 21.37
C ILE A 43 -11.61 6.52 22.03
N GLY A 44 -11.58 7.05 23.25
CA GLY A 44 -12.76 7.48 23.99
C GLY A 44 -13.49 8.62 23.30
N LEU A 45 -12.76 9.66 22.87
CA LEU A 45 -13.34 10.79 22.13
C LEU A 45 -13.91 10.34 20.79
N GLN A 46 -13.22 9.46 20.05
CA GLN A 46 -13.76 8.89 18.81
C GLN A 46 -15.08 8.14 19.04
N GLY A 47 -15.16 7.32 20.11
CA GLY A 47 -16.39 6.63 20.48
C GLY A 47 -17.53 7.59 20.82
N ILE A 48 -17.25 8.62 21.64
CA ILE A 48 -18.22 9.67 21.99
C ILE A 48 -18.71 10.41 20.74
N PHE A 49 -17.80 10.86 19.88
CA PHE A 49 -18.18 11.55 18.65
C PHE A 49 -19.01 10.67 17.70
N ARG A 50 -18.70 9.38 17.60
CA ARG A 50 -19.50 8.43 16.81
C ARG A 50 -20.91 8.25 17.36
N ILE A 51 -21.06 8.14 18.69
CA ILE A 51 -22.38 8.08 19.34
C ILE A 51 -23.15 9.38 19.08
N LEU A 52 -22.52 10.53 19.34
CA LEU A 52 -23.14 11.84 19.11
C LEU A 52 -23.56 12.01 17.64
N ALA A 53 -22.70 11.62 16.70
CA ALA A 53 -23.01 11.70 15.27
C ALA A 53 -24.28 10.90 14.92
N GLN A 54 -24.45 9.70 15.50
CA GLN A 54 -25.59 8.83 15.22
C GLN A 54 -26.86 9.18 15.97
N VAL A 55 -26.75 9.85 17.11
CA VAL A 55 -27.90 10.34 17.88
C VAL A 55 -28.40 11.66 17.31
N ILE A 56 -27.50 12.54 16.86
CA ILE A 56 -27.82 13.91 16.43
C ILE A 56 -28.13 13.99 14.93
N PHE A 57 -27.36 13.31 14.08
CA PHE A 57 -27.40 13.59 12.64
C PHE A 57 -28.20 12.58 11.79
N ASP A 58 -28.81 11.54 12.39
CA ASP A 58 -29.70 10.52 11.80
C ASP A 58 -29.56 10.29 10.28
N LYS A 59 -28.30 10.20 9.81
CA LYS A 59 -27.91 10.03 8.42
C LYS A 59 -27.08 8.77 8.37
N ASN A 60 -27.74 7.63 8.25
CA ASN A 60 -27.04 6.39 8.00
C ASN A 60 -27.87 5.59 7.00
N ASP A 61 -27.44 5.62 5.74
CA ASP A 61 -28.10 5.00 4.58
C ASP A 61 -28.07 3.45 4.63
N GLY A 62 -27.44 2.85 5.65
CA GLY A 62 -27.25 1.40 5.80
C GLY A 62 -28.28 0.65 6.67
N GLY A 63 -29.37 1.30 7.10
CA GLY A 63 -30.47 0.67 7.86
C GLY A 63 -30.17 0.36 9.34
N ALA A 64 -31.19 -0.14 10.05
CA ALA A 64 -31.19 -0.28 11.52
C ALA A 64 -30.10 -1.24 12.06
N LYS A 65 -29.78 -2.32 11.34
CA LYS A 65 -28.74 -3.28 11.75
C LYS A 65 -27.34 -2.67 11.75
N ASN A 66 -27.01 -1.88 10.71
CA ASN A 66 -25.74 -1.18 10.63
C ASN A 66 -25.62 -0.11 11.74
N ARG A 67 -26.70 0.62 12.02
CA ARG A 67 -26.74 1.58 13.14
C ARG A 67 -26.46 0.91 14.48
N ILE A 68 -27.12 -0.21 14.79
CA ILE A 68 -26.91 -0.94 16.04
C ILE A 68 -25.46 -1.43 16.15
N PHE A 69 -24.91 -1.99 15.07
CA PHE A 69 -23.52 -2.45 15.04
C PHE A 69 -22.54 -1.30 15.30
N GLN A 70 -22.72 -0.16 14.63
CA GLN A 70 -21.84 0.99 14.82
C GLN A 70 -21.97 1.60 16.23
N LEU A 71 -23.18 1.65 16.81
CA LEU A 71 -23.37 2.05 18.22
C LEU A 71 -22.67 1.09 19.18
N PHE A 72 -22.75 -0.22 18.94
CA PHE A 72 -22.06 -1.23 19.72
C PHE A 72 -20.54 -1.04 19.67
N VAL A 73 -19.98 -0.80 18.48
CA VAL A 73 -18.56 -0.50 18.31
C VAL A 73 -18.17 0.79 19.06
N ALA A 74 -18.97 1.85 18.93
CA ALA A 74 -18.69 3.13 19.58
C ALA A 74 -18.76 3.04 21.11
N LEU A 75 -19.74 2.30 21.65
CA LEU A 75 -19.83 1.99 23.08
C LEU A 75 -18.61 1.19 23.54
N GLY A 76 -18.21 0.18 22.77
CA GLY A 76 -17.00 -0.60 23.02
C GLY A 76 -15.75 0.27 23.12
N GLN A 77 -15.59 1.26 22.23
CA GLN A 77 -14.48 2.22 22.28
C GLN A 77 -14.47 3.04 23.58
N VAL A 78 -15.63 3.55 24.01
CA VAL A 78 -15.74 4.32 25.25
C VAL A 78 -15.41 3.45 26.47
N VAL A 79 -15.90 2.20 26.50
CA VAL A 79 -15.62 1.25 27.59
C VAL A 79 -14.13 0.91 27.64
N VAL A 80 -13.50 0.61 26.50
CA VAL A 80 -12.05 0.35 26.43
C VAL A 80 -11.26 1.56 26.92
N ALA A 81 -11.60 2.76 26.47
CA ALA A 81 -10.95 3.99 26.94
C ALA A 81 -11.10 4.18 28.45
N PHE A 82 -12.29 3.96 29.00
CA PHE A 82 -12.56 4.03 30.44
C PHE A 82 -11.70 3.02 31.22
N ILE A 83 -11.60 1.77 30.76
CA ILE A 83 -10.74 0.75 31.37
C ILE A 83 -9.27 1.18 31.33
N MET A 84 -8.79 1.69 30.19
CA MET A 84 -7.41 2.15 30.06
C MET A 84 -7.08 3.32 31.01
N LEU A 85 -8.01 4.27 31.18
CA LEU A 85 -7.84 5.39 32.10
C LEU A 85 -7.96 4.99 33.57
N SER A 86 -8.83 4.01 33.90
CA SER A 86 -9.04 3.53 35.26
C SER A 86 -7.90 2.61 35.74
N PHE A 87 -7.28 1.87 34.82
CA PHE A 87 -6.19 0.94 35.09
C PHE A 87 -4.97 1.25 34.22
N PRO A 88 -4.32 2.42 34.39
CA PRO A 88 -3.30 2.93 33.48
C PRO A 88 -2.05 2.03 33.44
N ILE A 89 -1.66 1.43 34.56
CA ILE A 89 -0.51 0.54 34.64
C ILE A 89 -0.79 -0.76 33.87
N SER A 90 -1.90 -1.45 34.19
CA SER A 90 -2.26 -2.72 33.55
C SER A 90 -2.53 -2.58 32.05
N SER A 91 -3.20 -1.49 31.64
CA SER A 91 -3.42 -1.20 30.22
C SER A 91 -2.13 -0.86 29.48
N THR A 92 -1.18 -0.19 30.14
CA THR A 92 0.16 0.04 29.58
C THR A 92 0.92 -1.27 29.37
N TYR A 93 0.83 -2.22 30.31
CA TYR A 93 1.36 -3.57 30.11
C TYR A 93 0.75 -4.26 28.90
N PHE A 94 -0.58 -4.22 28.77
CA PHE A 94 -1.27 -4.77 27.63
C PHE A 94 -0.83 -4.12 26.30
N LEU A 95 -0.73 -2.79 26.25
CA LEU A 95 -0.29 -2.04 25.08
C LEU A 95 1.13 -2.45 24.65
N MET A 96 2.06 -2.60 25.60
CA MET A 96 3.42 -3.07 25.31
C MET A 96 3.45 -4.50 24.76
N ARG A 97 2.57 -5.40 25.24
CA ARG A 97 2.45 -6.75 24.68
C ARG A 97 1.96 -6.72 23.24
N VAL A 98 0.97 -5.89 22.92
CA VAL A 98 0.47 -5.70 21.56
C VAL A 98 1.58 -5.19 20.65
N ILE A 99 2.35 -4.18 21.09
CA ILE A 99 3.54 -3.68 20.38
C ILE A 99 4.54 -4.81 20.16
N GLY A 100 4.84 -5.60 21.19
CA GLY A 100 5.78 -6.72 21.13
C GLY A 100 5.36 -7.82 20.15
N ILE A 101 4.07 -8.20 20.13
CA ILE A 101 3.52 -9.17 19.17
C ILE A 101 3.68 -8.64 17.74
N TYR A 102 3.33 -7.38 17.51
CA TYR A 102 3.49 -6.76 16.20
C TYR A 102 4.96 -6.79 15.73
N GLN A 103 5.89 -6.42 16.61
CA GLN A 103 7.32 -6.40 16.29
C GLN A 103 7.86 -7.82 16.06
N LEU A 104 7.31 -8.82 16.76
CA LEU A 104 7.62 -10.22 16.51
C LEU A 104 7.21 -10.62 15.10
N LEU A 105 5.98 -10.29 14.69
CA LEU A 105 5.49 -10.58 13.33
C LEU A 105 6.36 -9.91 12.27
N MET A 106 6.70 -8.63 12.44
CA MET A 106 7.59 -7.92 11.51
C MET A 106 9.00 -8.50 11.45
N GLY A 107 9.53 -8.92 12.60
CA GLY A 107 10.82 -9.59 12.70
C GLY A 107 10.81 -10.94 11.99
N LEU A 108 9.76 -11.74 12.18
CA LEU A 108 9.58 -13.04 11.50
C LEU A 108 9.44 -12.88 9.99
N VAL A 109 8.57 -11.98 9.53
CA VAL A 109 8.41 -11.67 8.09
C VAL A 109 9.74 -11.22 7.47
N SER A 110 10.45 -10.31 8.14
CA SER A 110 11.74 -9.82 7.65
C SER A 110 12.82 -10.90 7.66
N PHE A 111 12.76 -11.84 8.61
CA PHE A 111 13.66 -12.97 8.69
C PHE A 111 13.38 -13.99 7.57
N VAL A 112 12.12 -14.26 7.27
CA VAL A 112 11.73 -15.06 6.09
C VAL A 112 12.25 -14.39 4.81
N SER A 113 12.06 -13.08 4.64
CA SER A 113 12.65 -12.34 3.51
C SER A 113 14.17 -12.48 3.46
N TYR A 114 14.88 -12.44 4.59
CA TYR A 114 16.32 -12.70 4.62
C TYR A 114 16.67 -14.11 4.14
N CYS A 115 15.95 -15.14 4.60
CA CYS A 115 16.17 -16.52 4.18
C CYS A 115 15.97 -16.67 2.68
N LEU A 116 14.90 -16.10 2.12
CA LEU A 116 14.63 -16.10 0.67
C LEU A 116 15.72 -15.35 -0.10
N MET A 117 16.10 -14.16 0.33
CA MET A 117 17.22 -13.40 -0.27
C MET A 117 18.56 -14.15 -0.20
N ARG A 118 18.78 -14.96 0.84
CA ARG A 118 19.97 -15.81 0.94
C ARG A 118 19.93 -16.93 -0.11
N LEU A 119 18.79 -17.62 -0.23
CA LEU A 119 18.58 -18.69 -1.22
C LEU A 119 18.74 -18.16 -2.66
N ASP A 120 18.17 -16.99 -2.94
CA ASP A 120 18.16 -16.37 -4.27
C ASP A 120 19.39 -15.50 -4.56
N HIS A 121 20.39 -15.49 -3.66
CA HIS A 121 21.64 -14.75 -3.80
C HIS A 121 21.47 -13.24 -4.03
N VAL A 122 20.40 -12.66 -3.47
CA VAL A 122 20.03 -11.24 -3.63
C VAL A 122 20.96 -10.34 -2.79
N PRO A 123 21.50 -9.25 -3.37
CA PRO A 123 22.32 -8.28 -2.64
C PRO A 123 21.51 -7.57 -1.54
N GLY A 124 22.19 -7.03 -0.53
CA GLY A 124 21.53 -6.32 0.58
C GLY A 124 20.90 -7.22 1.65
N ARG A 125 20.99 -8.55 1.54
CA ARG A 125 20.50 -9.52 2.53
C ARG A 125 20.95 -9.26 3.97
N PHE A 126 22.18 -8.77 4.18
CA PHE A 126 22.66 -8.42 5.53
C PHE A 126 21.89 -7.26 6.16
N LYS A 127 21.47 -6.27 5.36
CA LYS A 127 20.62 -5.17 5.85
C LYS A 127 19.26 -5.71 6.29
N ARG A 128 18.67 -6.63 5.52
CA ARG A 128 17.41 -7.29 5.87
C ARG A 128 17.53 -8.13 7.14
N LEU A 129 18.64 -8.85 7.32
CA LEU A 129 18.92 -9.58 8.56
C LEU A 129 19.03 -8.64 9.76
N LEU A 130 19.81 -7.57 9.65
CA LEU A 130 19.95 -6.60 10.75
C LEU A 130 18.59 -6.01 11.13
N PHE A 131 17.78 -5.64 10.13
CA PHE A 131 16.42 -5.16 10.35
C PHE A 131 15.55 -6.19 11.09
N ALA A 132 15.59 -7.46 10.67
CA ALA A 132 14.88 -8.55 11.34
C ALA A 132 15.34 -8.73 12.79
N LEU A 133 16.65 -8.73 13.04
CA LEU A 133 17.23 -8.87 14.38
C LEU A 133 16.80 -7.73 15.31
N VAL A 134 16.85 -6.48 14.85
CA VAL A 134 16.39 -5.32 15.63
C VAL A 134 14.93 -5.50 16.05
N HIS A 135 14.06 -5.92 15.12
CA HIS A 135 12.63 -6.16 15.41
C HIS A 135 12.42 -7.33 16.38
N LEU A 136 13.14 -8.44 16.19
CA LEU A 136 13.04 -9.61 17.08
C LEU A 136 13.56 -9.31 18.49
N ILE A 137 14.69 -8.61 18.62
CA ILE A 137 15.23 -8.19 19.92
C ILE A 137 14.23 -7.28 20.63
N PHE A 138 13.69 -6.29 19.92
CA PHE A 138 12.71 -5.36 20.49
C PHE A 138 11.38 -6.05 20.84
N ALA A 139 10.97 -7.04 20.04
CA ALA A 139 9.79 -7.86 20.32
C ALA A 139 9.97 -8.69 21.58
N LEU A 140 11.09 -9.40 21.70
CA LEU A 140 11.42 -10.19 22.88
C LEU A 140 11.54 -9.31 24.13
N ALA A 141 12.15 -8.12 24.01
CA ALA A 141 12.20 -7.15 25.09
C ALA A 141 10.80 -6.69 25.53
N SER A 142 9.94 -6.29 24.57
CA SER A 142 8.58 -5.80 24.86
C SER A 142 7.65 -6.88 25.39
N LEU A 143 7.91 -8.14 25.04
CA LEU A 143 7.15 -9.30 25.53
C LEU A 143 7.69 -9.78 26.87
N PHE A 144 8.99 -9.93 27.08
CA PHE A 144 9.48 -10.67 28.24
C PHE A 144 10.12 -9.81 29.33
N LEU A 145 10.56 -8.60 29.02
CA LEU A 145 11.19 -7.73 30.02
C LEU A 145 10.14 -6.92 30.81
N PRO A 146 10.39 -6.68 32.11
CA PRO A 146 9.56 -5.77 32.90
C PRO A 146 9.57 -4.36 32.30
N ILE A 147 8.44 -3.66 32.33
CA ILE A 147 8.31 -2.27 31.79
C ILE A 147 9.21 -1.27 32.53
N GLN A 148 9.64 -1.63 33.73
CA GLN A 148 10.58 -0.84 34.53
C GLN A 148 12.03 -0.93 34.02
N ASP A 149 12.33 -1.78 33.02
CA ASP A 149 13.67 -1.85 32.43
C ASP A 149 13.93 -0.61 31.57
N HIS A 150 14.55 0.38 32.21
CA HIS A 150 14.91 1.69 31.69
C HIS A 150 15.68 1.63 30.36
N ASN A 151 16.40 0.53 30.10
CA ASN A 151 17.21 0.38 28.91
C ASN A 151 16.37 0.19 27.63
N VAL A 152 15.25 -0.54 27.71
CA VAL A 152 14.42 -0.85 26.53
C VAL A 152 13.72 0.41 26.00
N LEU A 153 13.17 1.23 26.90
CA LEU A 153 12.48 2.47 26.56
C LEU A 153 13.47 3.53 26.05
N PHE A 154 14.69 3.53 26.55
CA PHE A 154 15.77 4.37 26.03
C PHE A 154 16.11 4.04 24.57
N TRP A 155 16.30 2.75 24.24
CA TRP A 155 16.58 2.32 22.86
C TRP A 155 15.40 2.60 21.90
N LEU A 156 14.16 2.43 22.37
CA LEU A 156 12.97 2.84 21.63
C LEU A 156 12.98 4.35 21.35
N GLY A 157 13.31 5.15 22.36
CA GLY A 157 13.37 6.59 22.21
C GLY A 157 14.44 7.04 21.20
N LEU A 158 15.63 6.44 21.22
CA LEU A 158 16.66 6.68 20.19
C LEU A 158 16.18 6.30 18.79
N TYR A 159 15.47 5.18 18.65
CA TYR A 159 14.88 4.76 17.38
C TYR A 159 13.86 5.78 16.85
N LEU A 160 12.98 6.30 17.70
CA LEU A 160 11.99 7.32 17.33
C LEU A 160 12.65 8.68 16.97
N VAL A 161 13.71 9.07 17.68
CA VAL A 161 14.50 10.27 17.32
C VAL A 161 15.12 10.09 15.93
N PHE A 162 15.70 8.92 15.65
CA PHE A 162 16.27 8.62 14.35
C PHE A 162 15.22 8.70 13.23
N ILE A 163 14.04 8.11 13.44
CA ILE A 163 12.89 8.26 12.53
C ILE A 163 12.57 9.74 12.32
N GLY A 164 12.42 10.52 13.38
CA GLY A 164 12.06 11.93 13.25
C GLY A 164 13.08 12.76 12.48
N VAL A 165 14.37 12.49 12.65
CA VAL A 165 15.44 13.12 11.85
C VAL A 165 15.30 12.79 10.36
N THR A 166 14.96 11.54 10.01
CA THR A 166 14.73 11.18 8.60
C THR A 166 13.54 11.93 7.99
N TYR A 167 12.44 12.10 8.72
CA TYR A 167 11.28 12.88 8.26
C TYR A 167 11.60 14.37 8.07
N ILE A 168 12.41 14.97 8.95
CA ILE A 168 12.84 16.37 8.79
C ILE A 168 13.80 16.53 7.60
N SER A 169 14.72 15.59 7.41
CA SER A 169 15.63 15.57 6.26
C SER A 169 14.86 15.52 4.93
N ASP A 170 13.75 14.78 4.91
CA ASP A 170 12.86 14.68 3.76
C ASP A 170 12.10 15.99 3.50
N ALA A 171 11.62 16.69 4.53
CA ALA A 171 10.91 17.96 4.37
C ALA A 171 11.81 19.07 3.77
N ARG A 172 13.09 19.12 4.17
CA ARG A 172 14.05 20.14 3.68
C ARG A 172 14.41 20.00 2.20
N THR A 173 14.29 18.81 1.64
CA THR A 173 14.69 18.51 0.26
C THR A 173 13.51 18.56 -0.72
N SER A 174 12.30 18.82 -0.23
CA SER A 174 11.09 19.02 -1.02
C SER A 174 10.85 20.49 -1.40
N LEU A 175 11.55 21.43 -0.74
CA LEU A 175 11.55 22.85 -1.07
C LEU A 175 11.74 23.06 -2.59
N PRO A 176 10.81 23.74 -3.28
CA PRO A 176 10.83 23.81 -4.73
C PRO A 176 12.06 24.59 -5.20
N SER A 177 13.03 23.86 -5.76
CA SER A 177 13.91 24.44 -6.77
C SER A 177 13.05 24.78 -7.99
N ARG A 178 13.14 26.02 -8.46
CA ARG A 178 12.37 26.61 -9.59
C ARG A 178 12.59 25.95 -10.97
N SER A 179 13.31 24.83 -11.04
CA SER A 179 13.62 24.12 -12.27
C SER A 179 12.71 22.91 -12.45
N GLN A 180 12.03 22.83 -13.60
CA GLN A 180 11.22 21.69 -14.08
C GLN A 180 11.97 20.34 -14.11
N ASP A 181 13.29 20.34 -13.92
CA ASP A 181 14.17 19.17 -13.79
C ASP A 181 14.30 18.65 -12.34
N GLN A 182 13.18 18.41 -11.65
CA GLN A 182 13.26 17.71 -10.36
C GLN A 182 13.61 16.24 -10.60
N LYS A 183 14.92 15.93 -10.60
CA LYS A 183 15.45 14.57 -10.43
C LYS A 183 14.94 14.04 -9.08
N ILE A 184 13.92 13.18 -9.09
CA ILE A 184 13.41 12.52 -7.88
C ILE A 184 14.50 11.55 -7.44
N LYS A 185 15.20 11.91 -6.36
CA LYS A 185 16.29 11.10 -5.79
C LYS A 185 15.73 10.18 -4.70
N ARG A 186 16.16 8.92 -4.76
CA ARG A 186 15.96 7.84 -3.77
C ARG A 186 16.17 8.30 -2.33
N ARG A 187 15.19 8.10 -1.43
CA ARG A 187 15.28 8.50 -0.01
C ARG A 187 15.02 7.35 0.94
N PHE A 188 16.00 7.00 1.77
CA PHE A 188 15.88 5.92 2.75
C PHE A 188 15.06 6.39 3.97
N ARG A 189 13.86 5.80 4.18
CA ARG A 189 13.03 6.03 5.39
C ARG A 189 13.13 4.85 6.36
N PHE A 190 13.00 5.10 7.66
CA PHE A 190 12.75 4.03 8.63
C PHE A 190 11.25 3.88 8.86
N PRO A 191 10.72 2.64 8.96
CA PRO A 191 9.30 2.40 9.13
C PRO A 191 8.86 2.89 10.51
N VAL A 192 7.80 3.69 10.52
CA VAL A 192 7.05 3.92 11.75
C VAL A 192 6.46 2.57 12.17
N PRO A 193 6.60 2.13 13.44
CA PRO A 193 5.90 0.94 13.91
C PRO A 193 4.39 1.07 13.64
N ILE A 194 3.76 0.09 12.97
CA ILE A 194 2.33 0.15 12.58
C ILE A 194 1.40 0.40 13.78
N VAL A 195 1.84 0.15 15.02
CA VAL A 195 1.12 0.54 16.24
C VAL A 195 0.71 2.02 16.22
N PHE A 196 1.53 2.90 15.65
CA PHE A 196 1.17 4.31 15.50
C PHE A 196 0.24 4.57 14.30
N ASN A 197 0.24 3.71 13.29
CA ASN A 197 -0.80 3.71 12.23
C ASN A 197 -2.15 3.19 12.76
N LEU A 198 -2.15 2.37 13.82
CA LEU A 198 -3.35 1.94 14.54
C LEU A 198 -4.08 3.10 15.23
N LEU A 199 -3.36 4.19 15.54
CA LEU A 199 -3.92 5.44 16.10
C LEU A 199 -4.60 6.31 15.05
N GLU A 200 -4.49 5.94 13.76
CA GLU A 200 -5.17 6.60 12.65
C GLU A 200 -6.03 5.60 11.82
N PRO A 201 -7.01 4.90 12.44
CA PRO A 201 -7.80 3.85 11.77
C PRO A 201 -8.55 4.39 10.55
N ASN A 202 -9.00 5.64 10.64
CA ASN A 202 -9.76 6.32 9.59
C ASN A 202 -8.92 6.59 8.34
N ARG A 203 -7.57 6.64 8.38
CA ARG A 203 -6.78 6.77 7.15
C ARG A 203 -6.47 5.43 6.51
N LEU A 204 -6.31 4.36 7.29
CA LEU A 204 -6.03 3.04 6.74
C LEU A 204 -7.29 2.41 6.12
N ALA A 205 -8.45 2.58 6.76
CA ALA A 205 -9.73 2.07 6.26
C ALA A 205 -10.43 3.04 5.29
N ASN A 206 -10.46 4.36 5.58
CA ASN A 206 -11.20 5.28 4.69
C ASN A 206 -10.45 5.63 3.40
N LYS A 207 -9.11 5.50 3.35
CA LYS A 207 -8.37 5.64 2.07
C LYS A 207 -8.40 4.41 1.19
N LEU A 208 -8.54 3.20 1.76
CA LEU A 208 -8.61 1.99 0.96
C LEU A 208 -10.02 1.76 0.38
N ASN A 209 -11.09 2.20 1.05
CA ASN A 209 -12.44 1.69 0.76
C ASN A 209 -13.47 2.76 0.35
N HIS A 210 -13.45 3.94 0.97
CA HIS A 210 -14.57 4.90 0.79
C HIS A 210 -14.36 5.86 -0.40
N PHE A 211 -13.11 6.16 -0.77
CA PHE A 211 -12.80 7.03 -1.91
C PHE A 211 -13.12 6.37 -3.24
N ILE A 212 -12.84 5.07 -3.40
CA ILE A 212 -13.14 4.34 -4.64
C ILE A 212 -14.64 4.34 -4.89
N ARG A 213 -15.43 4.03 -3.86
CA ARG A 213 -16.89 3.98 -3.99
C ARG A 213 -17.51 5.36 -4.20
N GLN A 214 -17.06 6.39 -3.46
CA GLN A 214 -17.56 7.75 -3.67
C GLN A 214 -17.10 8.37 -4.98
N GLU A 215 -15.84 8.19 -5.42
CA GLU A 215 -15.41 8.72 -6.71
C GLU A 215 -16.06 8.00 -7.88
N VAL A 216 -16.28 6.69 -7.77
CA VAL A 216 -17.05 5.93 -8.77
C VAL A 216 -18.53 6.33 -8.72
N GLU A 217 -19.16 6.48 -7.55
CA GLU A 217 -20.55 6.96 -7.42
C GLU A 217 -20.73 8.43 -7.87
N ASP A 218 -19.76 9.31 -7.57
CA ASP A 218 -19.74 10.73 -7.97
C ASP A 218 -19.44 10.86 -9.48
N GLU A 219 -18.56 10.04 -10.07
CA GLU A 219 -18.34 9.97 -11.53
C GLU A 219 -19.54 9.33 -12.26
N LEU A 220 -20.20 8.32 -11.67
CA LEU A 220 -21.48 7.80 -12.18
C LEU A 220 -22.57 8.88 -12.15
N ALA A 221 -22.60 9.73 -11.13
CA ALA A 221 -23.53 10.85 -11.04
C ALA A 221 -23.19 11.98 -12.04
N PHE A 222 -21.91 12.13 -12.41
CA PHE A 222 -21.44 13.00 -13.49
C PHE A 222 -21.50 12.34 -14.89
N GLY A 223 -22.02 11.11 -15.00
CA GLY A 223 -22.06 10.27 -16.20
C GLY A 223 -22.86 10.80 -17.39
N THR A 224 -23.45 12.00 -17.32
CA THR A 224 -23.95 12.73 -18.51
C THR A 224 -22.84 13.48 -19.26
N ALA A 225 -21.65 13.66 -18.66
CA ALA A 225 -20.50 14.31 -19.29
C ALA A 225 -19.41 13.34 -19.79
N TYR A 226 -19.48 12.06 -19.42
CA TYR A 226 -18.43 11.07 -19.71
C TYR A 226 -18.53 10.46 -21.12
N HIS A 227 -19.61 10.75 -21.84
CA HIS A 227 -19.87 10.18 -23.16
C HIS A 227 -19.08 10.86 -24.30
N ASP A 228 -18.43 12.00 -24.03
CA ASP A 228 -17.62 12.77 -25.00
C ASP A 228 -16.12 12.41 -25.00
N TYR A 229 -15.65 11.51 -24.14
CA TYR A 229 -14.21 11.16 -24.04
C TYR A 229 -13.82 9.79 -24.63
N MET A 230 -14.76 9.10 -25.31
CA MET A 230 -14.50 7.85 -26.03
C MET A 230 -14.44 8.03 -27.55
N GLU A 231 -14.48 9.26 -28.06
CA GLU A 231 -14.15 9.55 -29.47
C GLU A 231 -12.71 10.09 -29.57
N GLU A 232 -11.90 9.36 -30.34
CA GLU A 232 -10.64 9.81 -30.96
C GLU A 232 -9.53 10.36 -30.05
N ASN A 233 -9.13 9.62 -29.01
CA ASN A 233 -7.71 9.63 -28.64
C ASN A 233 -7.23 8.18 -28.49
N GLU A 234 -6.27 7.84 -29.34
CA GLU A 234 -5.63 6.55 -29.50
C GLU A 234 -5.26 5.91 -28.16
N THR A 235 -5.33 4.58 -28.13
CA THR A 235 -4.83 3.68 -27.09
C THR A 235 -3.51 4.16 -26.48
N GLY A 236 -3.57 4.87 -25.35
CA GLY A 236 -2.40 5.42 -24.67
C GLY A 236 -1.66 6.47 -25.50
N ALA A 237 -1.18 7.53 -24.86
CA ALA A 237 -0.06 8.24 -25.47
C ALA A 237 1.05 7.21 -25.67
N VAL A 238 1.48 6.97 -26.93
CA VAL A 238 2.51 5.98 -27.33
C VAL A 238 3.76 6.06 -26.43
N ASP A 239 3.96 7.20 -25.77
CA ASP A 239 5.09 7.57 -24.96
C ASP A 239 4.88 7.55 -23.44
N SER A 240 3.82 6.89 -22.94
CA SER A 240 3.46 6.84 -21.51
C SER A 240 3.70 5.47 -20.87
N LEU A 241 4.05 5.47 -19.59
CA LEU A 241 3.99 4.28 -18.73
C LEU A 241 2.61 4.24 -18.06
N GLN A 242 1.87 3.15 -18.24
CA GLN A 242 0.60 2.96 -17.56
C GLN A 242 0.80 2.19 -16.25
N VAL A 243 0.11 2.60 -15.19
CA VAL A 243 0.03 1.85 -13.93
C VAL A 243 -1.39 1.39 -13.69
N LEU A 244 -1.58 0.07 -13.59
CA LEU A 244 -2.88 -0.59 -13.49
C LEU A 244 -3.06 -1.10 -12.05
N VAL A 245 -3.93 -0.45 -11.30
CA VAL A 245 -4.28 -0.83 -9.92
C VAL A 245 -5.58 -1.64 -9.94
N GLN A 246 -5.55 -2.86 -9.42
CA GLN A 246 -6.65 -3.81 -9.54
C GLN A 246 -7.37 -4.04 -8.20
N THR A 247 -8.70 -4.00 -8.23
CA THR A 247 -9.58 -4.31 -7.09
C THR A 247 -10.70 -5.28 -7.50
N SER A 248 -11.27 -6.03 -6.57
CA SER A 248 -12.38 -6.94 -6.87
C SER A 248 -13.72 -6.22 -6.87
N ASN A 249 -14.61 -6.52 -7.82
CA ASN A 249 -15.95 -5.92 -7.91
C ASN A 249 -16.84 -6.30 -6.72
N ALA A 250 -16.63 -7.49 -6.13
CA ALA A 250 -17.38 -7.92 -4.94
C ALA A 250 -16.94 -7.18 -3.66
N HIS A 251 -15.72 -6.66 -3.65
CA HIS A 251 -15.12 -5.96 -2.53
C HIS A 251 -14.22 -4.84 -3.07
N LEU A 252 -14.83 -3.76 -3.56
CA LEU A 252 -14.11 -2.58 -4.10
C LEU A 252 -13.08 -2.02 -3.09
N ASP A 253 -13.32 -2.33 -1.82
CA ASP A 253 -12.53 -2.16 -0.60
C ASP A 253 -11.19 -2.95 -0.53
N LEU A 254 -10.94 -3.89 -1.43
CA LEU A 254 -9.77 -4.79 -1.38
C LEU A 254 -8.98 -4.68 -2.68
N ILE A 255 -8.07 -3.71 -2.72
CA ILE A 255 -7.09 -3.59 -3.81
C ILE A 255 -6.11 -4.76 -3.70
N GLY A 256 -6.11 -5.61 -4.73
CA GLY A 256 -5.49 -6.94 -4.69
C GLY A 256 -4.19 -7.06 -5.47
N HIS A 257 -3.97 -6.26 -6.51
CA HIS A 257 -2.83 -6.43 -7.41
C HIS A 257 -2.42 -5.13 -8.10
N LEU A 258 -1.17 -5.05 -8.54
CA LEU A 258 -0.60 -3.90 -9.22
C LEU A 258 0.21 -4.40 -10.42
N ASN A 259 -0.09 -3.82 -11.58
CA ASN A 259 0.62 -4.07 -12.83
C ASN A 259 1.11 -2.75 -13.43
N ILE A 260 2.05 -2.87 -14.36
CA ILE A 260 2.39 -1.78 -15.27
C ILE A 260 2.11 -2.20 -16.71
N ALA A 261 1.86 -1.24 -17.58
CA ALA A 261 1.90 -1.46 -19.01
C ALA A 261 2.79 -0.43 -19.70
N TYR A 262 3.41 -0.87 -20.79
CA TYR A 262 4.24 -0.03 -21.65
C TYR A 262 4.16 -0.57 -23.08
N HIS A 263 3.96 0.31 -24.06
CA HIS A 263 3.77 -0.03 -25.48
C HIS A 263 2.78 -1.20 -25.70
N GLY A 264 1.60 -1.12 -25.09
CA GLY A 264 0.54 -2.13 -25.24
C GLY A 264 0.82 -3.48 -24.58
N THR A 265 1.92 -3.62 -23.84
CA THR A 265 2.25 -4.85 -23.09
C THR A 265 2.09 -4.61 -21.60
N VAL A 266 1.22 -5.38 -20.96
CA VAL A 266 1.06 -5.45 -19.51
C VAL A 266 2.08 -6.44 -18.93
N TYR A 267 2.83 -6.00 -17.93
CA TYR A 267 3.77 -6.81 -17.16
C TYR A 267 3.12 -7.13 -15.80
N SER A 268 2.66 -8.37 -15.65
CA SER A 268 2.01 -8.85 -14.43
C SER A 268 2.86 -9.89 -13.72
N TYR A 269 3.40 -9.52 -12.56
CA TYR A 269 4.26 -10.39 -11.75
C TYR A 269 3.50 -10.96 -10.55
N GLY A 270 3.48 -12.28 -10.38
CA GLY A 270 2.80 -12.91 -9.26
C GLY A 270 3.16 -14.38 -9.06
N ASN A 271 2.53 -15.01 -8.06
CA ASN A 271 2.62 -16.45 -7.82
C ASN A 271 1.58 -17.19 -8.68
N HIS A 272 1.86 -17.34 -9.97
CA HIS A 272 0.96 -18.03 -10.92
C HIS A 272 1.24 -19.54 -11.01
N ASP A 273 2.39 -20.02 -10.53
CA ASP A 273 2.67 -21.45 -10.38
C ASP A 273 2.16 -21.95 -9.02
N VAL A 274 0.88 -22.34 -9.00
CA VAL A 274 0.20 -22.78 -7.77
C VAL A 274 0.80 -24.03 -7.12
N ASP A 275 1.54 -24.84 -7.87
CA ASP A 275 2.14 -26.08 -7.38
C ASP A 275 3.47 -25.82 -6.67
N SER A 276 4.14 -24.70 -6.99
CA SER A 276 5.30 -24.19 -6.24
C SER A 276 4.91 -23.54 -4.89
N GLY A 277 3.61 -23.41 -4.63
CA GLY A 277 3.07 -22.65 -3.50
C GLY A 277 3.29 -23.30 -2.13
N HIS A 278 3.88 -22.54 -1.22
CA HIS A 278 4.04 -22.88 0.20
C HIS A 278 3.39 -21.83 1.11
N LEU A 279 3.19 -22.20 2.38
CA LEU A 279 2.62 -21.30 3.41
C LEU A 279 1.32 -20.63 2.95
N PHE A 280 0.31 -21.44 2.62
CA PHE A 280 -0.97 -20.95 2.06
C PHE A 280 -0.80 -20.09 0.79
N ARG A 281 0.17 -20.46 -0.07
CA ARG A 281 0.57 -19.76 -1.31
C ARG A 281 1.19 -18.37 -1.10
N ALA A 282 1.56 -18.02 0.13
CA ALA A 282 2.26 -16.78 0.42
C ALA A 282 3.69 -16.74 -0.16
N ILE A 283 4.28 -17.91 -0.40
CA ILE A 283 5.61 -18.09 -0.99
C ILE A 283 5.47 -19.05 -2.18
N GLY A 284 6.15 -18.79 -3.28
CA GLY A 284 6.21 -19.68 -4.44
C GLY A 284 7.18 -19.14 -5.50
N ASP A 285 7.22 -19.77 -6.67
CA ASP A 285 8.00 -19.26 -7.78
C ASP A 285 7.37 -17.98 -8.33
N GLY A 286 8.21 -16.98 -8.60
CA GLY A 286 7.78 -15.77 -9.27
C GLY A 286 7.55 -16.02 -10.74
N VAL A 287 6.35 -15.68 -11.22
CA VAL A 287 5.96 -15.80 -12.62
C VAL A 287 5.64 -14.41 -13.15
N LEU A 288 6.31 -14.01 -14.23
CA LEU A 288 6.00 -12.81 -15.00
C LEU A 288 5.16 -13.19 -16.21
N CYS A 289 3.99 -12.57 -16.34
CA CYS A 289 3.14 -12.65 -17.52
C CYS A 289 3.31 -11.37 -18.35
N LYS A 290 3.60 -11.53 -19.65
CA LYS A 290 3.52 -10.45 -20.63
C LYS A 290 2.25 -10.61 -21.45
N ILE A 291 1.34 -9.66 -21.33
CA ILE A 291 -0.03 -9.77 -21.81
C ILE A 291 -0.31 -8.57 -22.71
N ASP A 292 -1.02 -8.79 -23.81
CA ASP A 292 -1.59 -7.69 -24.58
C ASP A 292 -2.54 -6.88 -23.69
N HIS A 293 -2.40 -5.55 -23.72
CA HIS A 293 -3.09 -4.64 -22.80
C HIS A 293 -4.62 -4.79 -22.86
N GLN A 294 -5.17 -4.78 -24.07
CA GLN A 294 -6.61 -4.92 -24.29
C GLN A 294 -7.11 -6.28 -23.79
N LYS A 295 -6.40 -7.36 -24.11
CA LYS A 295 -6.76 -8.71 -23.62
C LYS A 295 -6.66 -8.83 -22.10
N SER A 296 -5.73 -8.11 -21.46
CA SER A 296 -5.62 -8.08 -19.99
C SER A 296 -6.87 -7.46 -19.37
N ILE A 297 -7.29 -6.30 -19.89
CA ILE A 297 -8.49 -5.60 -19.43
C ILE A 297 -9.73 -6.48 -19.59
N GLU A 298 -9.93 -7.07 -20.78
CA GLU A 298 -11.08 -7.94 -21.07
C GLU A 298 -11.13 -9.14 -20.13
N PHE A 299 -9.99 -9.80 -19.91
CA PHE A 299 -9.91 -10.94 -19.00
C PHE A 299 -10.22 -10.56 -17.55
N GLU A 300 -9.66 -9.46 -17.07
CA GLU A 300 -9.85 -8.98 -15.70
C GLU A 300 -11.30 -8.60 -15.43
N LEU A 301 -11.92 -7.84 -16.34
CA LEU A 301 -13.34 -7.49 -16.27
C LEU A 301 -14.23 -8.74 -16.25
N ALA A 302 -13.94 -9.73 -17.11
CA ALA A 302 -14.68 -10.99 -17.16
C ALA A 302 -14.57 -11.81 -15.85
N ASN A 303 -13.51 -11.59 -15.06
CA ASN A 303 -13.31 -12.22 -13.76
C ASN A 303 -13.75 -11.31 -12.58
N GLY A 304 -14.49 -10.23 -12.86
CA GLY A 304 -15.03 -9.35 -11.83
C GLY A 304 -13.97 -8.51 -11.13
N ILE A 305 -12.95 -8.07 -11.87
CA ILE A 305 -11.90 -7.16 -11.40
C ILE A 305 -12.16 -5.78 -12.02
N THR A 306 -12.06 -4.72 -11.21
CA THR A 306 -12.05 -3.32 -11.62
C THR A 306 -10.62 -2.82 -11.67
N ILE A 307 -10.29 -2.03 -12.69
CA ILE A 307 -8.95 -1.52 -12.96
C ILE A 307 -8.98 0.00 -12.91
N PHE A 308 -8.07 0.58 -12.14
CA PHE A 308 -7.74 2.00 -12.18
C PHE A 308 -6.41 2.15 -12.89
N GLU A 309 -6.45 2.71 -14.09
CA GLU A 309 -5.27 2.93 -14.92
C GLU A 309 -4.85 4.40 -14.88
N TYR A 310 -3.55 4.62 -14.68
CA TYR A 310 -2.96 5.96 -14.65
C TYR A 310 -1.85 6.07 -15.69
N ASP A 311 -1.90 7.11 -16.52
CA ASP A 311 -0.86 7.39 -17.51
C ASP A 311 0.19 8.32 -16.94
N ILE A 312 1.44 7.88 -16.96
CA ILE A 312 2.59 8.66 -16.57
C ILE A 312 3.32 9.10 -17.83
N GLU A 313 3.36 10.41 -18.07
CA GLU A 313 4.13 10.99 -19.17
C GLU A 313 5.63 10.83 -18.93
N LEU A 314 6.33 10.29 -19.93
CA LEU A 314 7.78 10.06 -19.89
C LEU A 314 8.51 11.03 -20.82
N ASN A 315 9.60 11.61 -20.34
CA ASN A 315 10.58 12.25 -21.22
C ASN A 315 11.51 11.19 -21.84
N GLN A 316 12.31 11.60 -22.84
CA GLN A 316 13.20 10.70 -23.56
C GLN A 316 14.18 9.94 -22.64
N GLN A 317 14.79 10.62 -21.67
CA GLN A 317 15.72 9.99 -20.72
C GLN A 317 15.03 8.92 -19.87
N GLN A 318 13.77 9.13 -19.51
CA GLN A 318 13.00 8.17 -18.72
C GLN A 318 12.58 6.97 -19.55
N LYS A 319 12.22 7.16 -20.83
CA LYS A 319 11.96 6.05 -21.74
C LYS A 319 13.18 5.14 -21.86
N GLU A 320 14.35 5.72 -22.12
CA GLU A 320 15.61 4.97 -22.20
C GLU A 320 15.91 4.21 -20.89
N ALA A 321 15.66 4.82 -19.73
CA ALA A 321 15.84 4.17 -18.44
C ALA A 321 14.82 3.04 -18.19
N LEU A 322 13.56 3.23 -18.60
CA LEU A 322 12.51 2.21 -18.53
C LEU A 322 12.85 1.01 -19.42
N GLU A 323 13.18 1.26 -20.68
CA GLU A 323 13.52 0.23 -21.66
C GLU A 323 14.76 -0.56 -21.22
N ALA A 324 15.79 0.12 -20.70
CA ALA A 324 16.96 -0.56 -20.12
C ALA A 324 16.58 -1.44 -18.93
N LYS A 325 15.64 -1.00 -18.08
CA LYS A 325 15.17 -1.79 -16.93
C LYS A 325 14.35 -3.01 -17.36
N LEU A 326 13.48 -2.85 -18.36
CA LEU A 326 12.71 -3.96 -18.92
C LEU A 326 13.63 -4.97 -19.62
N ALA A 327 14.67 -4.52 -20.32
CA ALA A 327 15.69 -5.39 -20.91
C ALA A 327 16.47 -6.18 -19.84
N GLU A 328 16.87 -5.55 -18.73
CA GLU A 328 17.50 -6.24 -17.58
C GLU A 328 16.58 -7.35 -17.02
N ILE A 329 15.28 -7.07 -16.93
CA ILE A 329 14.28 -8.07 -16.49
C ILE A 329 14.23 -9.22 -17.49
N ASP A 330 14.13 -8.92 -18.79
CA ASP A 330 14.04 -9.91 -19.86
C ASP A 330 15.23 -10.86 -19.91
N ASP A 331 16.43 -10.34 -19.67
CA ASP A 331 17.65 -11.16 -19.57
C ASP A 331 17.56 -12.22 -18.46
N LEU A 332 16.74 -12.02 -17.43
CA LEU A 332 16.55 -12.95 -16.33
C LEU A 332 15.44 -14.00 -16.56
N LEU A 333 14.65 -13.85 -17.62
CA LEU A 333 13.47 -14.67 -17.86
C LEU A 333 13.81 -16.02 -18.50
N ILE A 334 13.06 -17.05 -18.09
CA ILE A 334 13.02 -18.38 -18.72
C ILE A 334 11.57 -18.67 -19.08
N PRO A 335 11.25 -19.05 -20.32
CA PRO A 335 9.90 -19.44 -20.70
C PRO A 335 9.33 -20.52 -19.78
N TRP A 336 8.08 -20.35 -19.38
CA TRP A 336 7.36 -21.30 -18.55
C TRP A 336 5.89 -21.38 -18.99
N ALA A 337 5.26 -22.53 -18.79
CA ALA A 337 3.83 -22.70 -19.05
C ALA A 337 3.23 -23.61 -17.97
N PRO A 338 1.91 -23.47 -17.69
CA PRO A 338 1.18 -24.44 -16.90
C PRO A 338 1.29 -25.86 -17.49
N GLU A 339 1.61 -26.85 -16.67
CA GLU A 339 1.77 -28.25 -17.05
C GLU A 339 0.71 -29.16 -16.39
N THR A 340 0.36 -28.86 -15.14
CA THR A 340 -0.59 -29.67 -14.35
C THR A 340 -2.02 -29.14 -14.46
N GLU A 341 -3.00 -30.01 -14.17
CA GLU A 341 -4.42 -29.63 -14.14
C GLU A 341 -4.67 -28.50 -13.13
N SER A 342 -4.05 -28.55 -11.95
CA SER A 342 -4.13 -27.49 -10.93
C SER A 342 -3.59 -26.15 -11.43
N GLN A 343 -2.47 -26.15 -12.15
CA GLN A 343 -1.92 -24.94 -12.77
C GLN A 343 -2.83 -24.40 -13.86
N TRP A 344 -3.40 -25.27 -14.71
CA TRP A 344 -4.34 -24.86 -15.74
C TRP A 344 -5.62 -24.28 -15.15
N ASP A 345 -6.17 -24.86 -14.08
CA ASP A 345 -7.38 -24.39 -13.41
C ASP A 345 -7.19 -23.16 -12.54
N SER A 346 -5.94 -22.82 -12.21
CA SER A 346 -5.59 -21.59 -11.50
C SER A 346 -5.94 -20.32 -12.27
N PHE A 347 -5.90 -19.16 -11.60
CA PHE A 347 -6.06 -17.87 -12.25
C PHE A 347 -5.05 -17.65 -13.38
N GLY A 348 -3.78 -18.03 -13.17
CA GLY A 348 -2.74 -17.95 -14.19
C GLY A 348 -3.04 -18.83 -15.40
N GLY A 349 -3.45 -20.08 -15.19
CA GLY A 349 -3.82 -20.98 -16.28
C GLY A 349 -5.04 -20.49 -17.08
N ARG A 350 -6.05 -19.91 -16.42
CA ARG A 350 -7.18 -19.27 -17.11
C ARG A 350 -6.74 -18.03 -17.89
N LEU A 351 -5.86 -17.21 -17.34
CA LEU A 351 -5.26 -16.05 -18.03
C LEU A 351 -4.53 -16.50 -19.30
N LYS A 352 -3.70 -17.55 -19.21
CA LYS A 352 -2.99 -18.12 -20.38
C LYS A 352 -3.97 -18.58 -21.44
N ARG A 353 -5.03 -19.29 -21.07
CA ARG A 353 -6.06 -19.80 -22.01
C ARG A 353 -6.79 -18.67 -22.73
N ALA A 354 -7.16 -17.61 -22.01
CA ALA A 354 -7.97 -16.53 -22.56
C ALA A 354 -7.16 -15.55 -23.43
N THR A 355 -5.92 -15.25 -23.03
CA THR A 355 -5.13 -14.17 -23.65
C THR A 355 -4.02 -14.69 -24.56
N ASN A 356 -3.65 -15.97 -24.41
CA ASN A 356 -2.42 -16.56 -24.95
C ASN A 356 -1.13 -15.82 -24.52
N CYS A 357 -1.13 -15.14 -23.37
CA CYS A 357 0.01 -14.37 -22.86
C CYS A 357 1.29 -15.20 -22.74
N GLU A 358 2.45 -14.55 -22.84
CA GLU A 358 3.72 -15.21 -22.58
C GLU A 358 3.95 -15.27 -21.06
N MET A 359 4.43 -16.41 -20.57
CA MET A 359 4.68 -16.63 -19.15
C MET A 359 6.13 -17.04 -18.95
N PHE A 360 6.75 -16.48 -17.91
CA PHE A 360 8.16 -16.64 -17.63
C PHE A 360 8.42 -16.83 -16.14
N LYS A 361 9.39 -17.67 -15.80
CA LYS A 361 10.02 -17.71 -14.47
C LYS A 361 11.35 -16.96 -14.50
N PHE A 362 11.91 -16.65 -13.34
CA PHE A 362 13.22 -16.00 -13.24
C PHE A 362 14.32 -17.01 -12.95
N LYS A 363 15.43 -16.93 -13.71
CA LYS A 363 16.60 -17.80 -13.52
C LYS A 363 17.33 -17.55 -12.20
N SER A 364 17.33 -16.29 -11.74
CA SER A 364 18.03 -15.81 -10.55
C SER A 364 17.52 -14.44 -10.12
N GLY A 365 17.91 -14.00 -8.92
CA GLY A 365 17.66 -12.65 -8.43
C GLY A 365 16.37 -12.52 -7.62
N GLN A 366 16.01 -11.27 -7.32
CA GLN A 366 14.99 -10.93 -6.32
C GLN A 366 13.60 -11.48 -6.63
N TYR A 367 13.26 -11.62 -7.91
CA TYR A 367 11.93 -12.04 -8.37
C TYR A 367 11.82 -13.54 -8.65
N LYS A 368 12.89 -14.31 -8.38
CA LYS A 368 12.88 -15.77 -8.47
C LYS A 368 11.85 -16.40 -7.53
N THR A 369 11.88 -16.00 -6.27
CA THR A 369 10.86 -16.40 -5.30
C THR A 369 9.87 -15.27 -5.07
N TYR A 370 8.60 -15.50 -5.38
CA TYR A 370 7.52 -14.64 -4.97
C TYR A 370 7.28 -14.78 -3.45
N TYR A 371 7.15 -13.65 -2.76
CA TYR A 371 6.74 -13.60 -1.37
C TYR A 371 5.80 -12.42 -1.13
N VAL A 372 4.58 -12.69 -0.67
CA VAL A 372 3.52 -11.67 -0.46
C VAL A 372 4.01 -10.48 0.37
N PHE A 373 4.85 -10.70 1.38
CA PHE A 373 5.36 -9.64 2.26
C PHE A 373 6.77 -9.13 1.87
N GLY A 374 7.32 -9.58 0.74
CA GLY A 374 8.66 -9.24 0.26
C GLY A 374 8.64 -8.98 -1.24
N SER A 375 9.23 -9.90 -2.02
CA SER A 375 9.23 -9.85 -3.49
C SER A 375 7.83 -10.14 -4.05
N ASN A 376 7.02 -9.10 -4.20
CA ASN A 376 5.65 -9.17 -4.70
C ASN A 376 5.41 -8.25 -5.90
N CYS A 377 4.19 -8.22 -6.41
CA CYS A 377 3.78 -7.36 -7.54
C CYS A 377 4.05 -5.88 -7.31
N VAL A 378 3.89 -5.42 -6.08
CA VAL A 378 4.11 -4.01 -5.72
C VAL A 378 5.59 -3.66 -5.79
N LEU A 379 6.47 -4.47 -5.19
CA LEU A 379 7.91 -4.25 -5.29
C LEU A 379 8.42 -4.34 -6.73
N PHE A 380 7.86 -5.26 -7.52
CA PHE A 380 8.17 -5.38 -8.94
C PHE A 380 7.84 -4.11 -9.72
N CYS A 381 6.62 -3.60 -9.57
CA CYS A 381 6.21 -2.36 -10.23
C CYS A 381 7.00 -1.16 -9.70
N ASP A 382 7.28 -1.11 -8.40
CA ASP A 382 8.06 -0.04 -7.76
C ASP A 382 9.47 0.06 -8.35
N GLU A 383 10.17 -1.05 -8.53
CA GLU A 383 11.52 -1.02 -9.09
C GLU A 383 11.55 -0.51 -10.54
N ILE A 384 10.49 -0.77 -11.32
CA ILE A 384 10.37 -0.28 -12.70
C ILE A 384 10.04 1.22 -12.71
N ILE A 385 9.09 1.65 -11.89
CA ILE A 385 8.77 3.08 -11.70
C ILE A 385 9.98 3.84 -11.10
N GLY A 386 10.79 3.17 -10.27
CA GLY A 386 12.00 3.71 -9.69
C GLY A 386 13.08 3.99 -10.73
N ALA A 387 13.18 3.15 -11.77
CA ALA A 387 14.16 3.31 -12.85
C ALA A 387 13.95 4.63 -13.64
N ILE A 388 12.69 5.05 -13.82
CA ILE A 388 12.36 6.32 -14.48
C ILE A 388 12.51 7.55 -13.57
N GLY A 389 13.11 7.39 -12.39
CA GLY A 389 13.29 8.47 -11.44
C GLY A 389 11.96 9.02 -10.97
N LEU A 390 10.96 8.17 -10.73
CA LEU A 390 9.75 8.48 -9.96
C LEU A 390 9.77 7.77 -8.59
N ASP A 391 10.98 7.46 -8.11
CA ASP A 391 11.28 6.72 -6.89
C ASP A 391 10.95 7.54 -5.61
N GLN A 392 9.65 7.69 -5.31
CA GLN A 392 9.15 8.29 -4.07
C GLN A 392 8.81 7.25 -2.99
N PHE A 393 8.74 5.96 -3.33
CA PHE A 393 8.10 4.94 -2.49
C PHE A 393 9.07 4.10 -1.67
N LEU A 394 9.95 4.74 -0.92
CA LEU A 394 10.45 4.12 0.32
C LEU A 394 9.43 4.34 1.43
N MET A 395 8.21 3.83 1.26
CA MET A 395 7.32 3.57 2.39
C MET A 395 7.76 2.26 3.01
N VAL A 396 8.63 2.35 4.02
CA VAL A 396 9.06 1.13 4.70
C VAL A 396 7.88 0.58 5.51
N GLY A 397 7.51 -0.66 5.18
CA GLY A 397 6.31 -1.37 5.59
C GLY A 397 5.97 -2.47 4.58
N VAL A 398 4.82 -3.14 4.72
CA VAL A 398 4.27 -3.98 3.64
C VAL A 398 3.74 -3.04 2.57
N MET A 399 4.38 -3.00 1.40
CA MET A 399 3.88 -2.20 0.28
C MET A 399 2.61 -2.84 -0.25
N THR A 400 1.51 -2.08 -0.28
CA THR A 400 0.20 -2.56 -0.72
C THR A 400 -0.23 -1.82 -1.99
N PRO A 401 -0.96 -2.48 -2.90
CA PRO A 401 -1.52 -1.82 -4.08
C PRO A 401 -2.33 -0.55 -3.76
N GLY A 402 -3.05 -0.53 -2.63
CA GLY A 402 -3.82 0.65 -2.21
C GLY A 402 -3.00 1.89 -1.86
N THR A 403 -1.71 1.72 -1.57
CA THR A 403 -0.80 2.85 -1.38
C THR A 403 -0.49 3.54 -2.71
N TYR A 404 -0.36 2.78 -3.81
CA TYR A 404 -0.15 3.32 -5.15
C TYR A 404 -1.41 3.99 -5.68
N PHE A 405 -2.58 3.41 -5.42
CA PHE A 405 -3.87 4.04 -5.72
C PHE A 405 -3.97 5.44 -5.09
N ASP A 406 -3.84 5.56 -3.76
CA ASP A 406 -3.94 6.86 -3.05
C ASP A 406 -2.92 7.89 -3.57
N TYR A 407 -1.73 7.44 -3.98
CA TYR A 407 -0.74 8.31 -4.56
C TYR A 407 -1.13 8.81 -5.94
N PHE A 408 -1.40 7.91 -6.89
CA PHE A 408 -1.66 8.30 -8.28
C PHE A 408 -2.94 9.10 -8.41
N ASN A 409 -3.96 8.77 -7.62
CA ASN A 409 -5.19 9.56 -7.55
C ASN A 409 -4.91 11.01 -7.15
N LYS A 410 -4.11 11.21 -6.09
CA LYS A 410 -3.72 12.55 -5.64
C LYS A 410 -2.84 13.28 -6.64
N GLN A 411 -2.00 12.58 -7.39
CA GLN A 411 -1.18 13.23 -8.42
C GLN A 411 -2.05 13.68 -9.59
N TYR A 412 -3.01 12.85 -10.01
CA TYR A 412 -3.99 13.18 -11.03
C TYR A 412 -4.86 14.38 -10.61
N GLU A 413 -5.47 14.36 -9.41
CA GLU A 413 -6.31 15.45 -8.88
C GLU A 413 -5.57 16.80 -8.74
N LYS A 414 -4.24 16.79 -8.62
CA LYS A 414 -3.45 18.04 -8.55
C LYS A 414 -3.38 18.76 -9.89
N GLY A 415 -3.60 18.08 -11.01
CA GLY A 415 -3.57 18.64 -12.38
C GLY A 415 -2.22 19.19 -12.85
N SER A 416 -1.23 19.33 -11.96
CA SER A 416 0.11 19.89 -12.24
C SER A 416 1.21 18.84 -12.13
N THR A 417 0.91 17.59 -12.47
CA THR A 417 1.84 16.46 -12.31
C THR A 417 2.00 15.72 -13.64
N ARG A 418 2.95 14.78 -13.69
CA ARG A 418 3.19 13.92 -14.86
C ARG A 418 2.14 12.82 -15.05
N VAL A 419 1.18 12.71 -14.12
CA VAL A 419 0.04 11.79 -14.27
C VAL A 419 -1.00 12.52 -15.11
N ILE A 420 -1.02 12.21 -16.41
CA ILE A 420 -1.76 12.99 -17.40
C ILE A 420 -3.20 12.49 -17.59
N ASN A 421 -3.44 11.18 -17.42
CA ASN A 421 -4.77 10.59 -17.55
C ASN A 421 -5.06 9.60 -16.43
N ARG A 422 -6.35 9.40 -16.18
CA ARG A 422 -6.90 8.32 -15.37
C ARG A 422 -8.04 7.65 -16.14
N ARG A 423 -8.02 6.32 -16.24
CA ARG A 423 -9.10 5.51 -16.81
C ARG A 423 -9.58 4.48 -15.79
N ILE A 424 -10.88 4.21 -15.79
CA ILE A 424 -11.49 3.22 -14.91
C ILE A 424 -12.22 2.20 -15.77
N TYR A 425 -11.83 0.94 -15.61
CA TYR A 425 -12.47 -0.19 -16.27
C TYR A 425 -13.26 -0.97 -15.23
N SER A 426 -14.60 -1.00 -15.34
CA SER A 426 -15.45 -1.79 -14.44
C SER A 426 -16.69 -2.32 -15.17
N THR A 427 -17.07 -3.57 -14.87
CA THR A 427 -18.31 -4.16 -15.40
C THR A 427 -19.56 -3.46 -14.89
N ASP A 428 -19.51 -2.86 -13.70
CA ASP A 428 -20.66 -2.19 -13.11
C ASP A 428 -20.91 -0.86 -13.84
N LEU A 429 -19.85 -0.09 -14.12
CA LEU A 429 -19.90 1.11 -14.97
C LEU A 429 -20.45 0.83 -16.38
N LEU A 430 -20.07 -0.31 -16.99
CA LEU A 430 -20.56 -0.72 -18.31
C LEU A 430 -22.07 -1.03 -18.31
N LYS A 431 -22.58 -1.70 -17.28
CA LYS A 431 -24.03 -1.98 -17.15
C LYS A 431 -24.84 -0.71 -16.93
N PHE A 432 -24.31 0.24 -16.16
CA PHE A 432 -24.99 1.53 -15.93
C PHE A 432 -25.11 2.35 -17.20
N THR A 433 -24.06 2.40 -18.03
CA THR A 433 -24.09 3.12 -19.32
C THR A 433 -25.00 2.47 -20.36
N GLU A 434 -25.12 1.13 -20.39
CA GLU A 434 -26.11 0.44 -21.24
C GLU A 434 -27.56 0.68 -20.79
N LEU A 435 -27.81 0.75 -19.49
CA LEU A 435 -29.14 1.05 -18.93
C LEU A 435 -29.58 2.50 -19.17
N ASP A 436 -28.65 3.46 -19.21
CA ASP A 436 -28.98 4.86 -19.51
C ASP A 436 -29.29 5.06 -21.00
N LYS A 437 -28.58 4.37 -21.91
CA LYS A 437 -28.90 4.34 -23.35
C LYS A 437 -30.29 3.77 -23.67
N LEU A 438 -30.86 2.98 -22.76
CA LEU A 438 -32.22 2.44 -22.87
C LEU A 438 -33.29 3.38 -22.30
N LYS A 439 -32.92 4.41 -21.53
CA LYS A 439 -33.87 5.43 -21.05
C LYS A 439 -34.12 6.55 -22.06
N ASP A 440 -33.18 6.75 -22.98
CA ASP A 440 -33.29 7.72 -24.09
C ASP A 440 -33.89 7.11 -25.38
N ARG A 441 -34.51 5.94 -25.28
CA ARG A 441 -35.35 5.32 -26.32
C ARG A 441 -36.77 5.12 -25.80
#